data_AF-A0A7G8IYK0-F1
#
_entry.id   AF-A0A7G8IYK0-F1
#
_cell.length_a   1.000
_cell.length_b   1.000
_cell.length_c   1.000
_cell.angle_alpha   90.00
_cell.angle_beta   90.00
_cell.angle_gamma   90.00
#
_symmetry.space_group_name_H-M   'P 1'
#
loop_
_entity.id
_entity.type
_entity.pdbx_description
1 polymer ?
#
loop_
_entity_poly.entity_id
_entity_poly.type
_entity_poly.pdbx_seq_one_letter_code
_entity_poly.pdbx_strand_id
1 'polypeptide(L)' 'MNDTVHNRRGTSLKWETNGELAGADLRNILHRLQEADPNAQGLNQCDLIDRPQQK' A
#
# COMPACT_ATOMS: atom_id res chain seq x y z
N MET A 1 -11.86 25.44 -21.50
CA MET A 1 -11.12 25.38 -20.24
C MET A 1 -10.63 23.96 -20.04
N ASN A 2 -9.30 23.81 -19.99
CA ASN A 2 -8.47 22.63 -19.68
C ASN A 2 -9.17 21.36 -19.17
N ASP A 3 -9.48 20.43 -20.09
CA ASP A 3 -9.64 19.01 -19.79
C ASP A 3 -8.29 18.46 -19.30
N THR A 4 -8.07 18.59 -17.99
CA THR A 4 -6.94 17.98 -17.32
C THR A 4 -7.27 16.50 -17.20
N VAL A 5 -7.16 15.80 -18.33
CA VAL A 5 -7.10 14.35 -18.40
C VAL A 5 -5.92 13.98 -17.54
N HIS A 6 -6.20 13.64 -16.28
CA HIS A 6 -5.25 13.00 -15.41
C HIS A 6 -4.81 11.76 -16.17
N ASN A 7 -3.64 11.85 -16.80
CA ASN A 7 -2.91 10.77 -17.43
C ASN A 7 -2.46 9.82 -16.32
N ARG A 8 -3.41 9.26 -15.56
CA ARG A 8 -3.24 8.05 -14.77
C ARG A 8 -3.20 6.94 -15.80
N ARG A 9 -2.12 6.89 -16.59
CA ARG A 9 -1.62 5.63 -17.15
C ARG A 9 -1.41 4.74 -15.94
N GLY A 10 -2.47 4.02 -15.58
CA GLY A 10 -2.46 3.12 -14.45
C GLY A 10 -1.32 2.17 -14.70
N THR A 11 -0.27 2.30 -13.88
CA THR A 11 0.73 1.27 -13.74
C THR A 11 -0.06 0.03 -13.36
N SER A 12 -0.27 -0.87 -14.32
CA SER A 12 -1.01 -2.11 -14.08
C SER A 12 -0.32 -2.80 -12.92
N LEU A 13 -1.07 -3.01 -11.84
CA LEU A 13 -0.56 -3.74 -10.68
C LEU A 13 -0.13 -5.13 -11.15
N LYS A 14 1.10 -5.52 -10.84
CA LYS A 14 1.56 -6.88 -11.08
C LYS A 14 1.23 -7.75 -9.88
N TRP A 15 0.80 -8.96 -10.19
CA TRP A 15 0.44 -9.97 -9.22
C TRP A 15 1.37 -11.16 -9.41
N GLU A 16 1.81 -11.75 -8.31
CA GLU A 16 2.53 -13.01 -8.27
C GLU A 16 1.56 -14.19 -8.49
N THR A 17 2.10 -15.37 -8.81
CA THR A 17 1.28 -16.57 -9.09
C THR A 17 0.51 -17.09 -7.87
N ASN A 18 0.94 -16.71 -6.67
CA ASN A 18 0.26 -17.00 -5.41
C ASN A 18 -0.92 -16.03 -5.12
N GLY A 19 -1.17 -15.06 -6.01
CA GLY A 19 -2.23 -14.07 -5.86
C GLY A 19 -1.87 -12.85 -5.01
N GLU A 20 -0.62 -12.74 -4.55
CA GLU A 20 -0.13 -11.55 -3.86
C GLU A 20 0.29 -10.46 -4.85
N LEU A 21 0.32 -9.20 -4.39
CA LEU A 21 0.92 -8.13 -5.16
C LEU A 21 2.43 -8.37 -5.29
N ALA A 22 2.95 -8.17 -6.50
CA ALA A 22 4.39 -8.21 -6.73
C ALA A 22 5.11 -7.22 -5.80
N GLY A 23 6.23 -7.63 -5.23
CA GLY A 23 6.92 -6.85 -4.19
C GLY A 23 7.26 -5.42 -4.60
N ALA A 24 7.55 -5.20 -5.89
CA ALA A 24 7.81 -3.86 -6.44
C ALA A 24 6.55 -2.96 -6.42
N ASP A 25 5.40 -3.49 -6.81
CA ASP A 25 4.13 -2.76 -6.80
C ASP A 25 3.62 -2.54 -5.37
N LEU A 26 3.74 -3.55 -4.49
CA LEU A 26 3.43 -3.40 -3.07
C LEU A 26 4.24 -2.27 -2.44
N ARG A 27 5.56 -2.24 -2.66
CA ARG A 27 6.44 -1.19 -2.12
C ARG A 27 6.08 0.19 -2.65
N ASN A 28 5.74 0.30 -3.93
CA ASN A 28 5.31 1.56 -4.55
C ASN A 28 3.98 2.07 -3.93
N ILE A 29 3.04 1.16 -3.67
CA ILE A 29 1.79 1.49 -2.98
C ILE A 29 2.06 1.96 -1.55
N LEU A 30 2.87 1.22 -0.78
CA LEU A 30 3.20 1.59 0.60
C LEU A 30 3.90 2.95 0.68
N HIS A 31 4.82 3.23 -0.24
CA HIS A 31 5.47 4.54 -0.31
C HIS A 31 4.46 5.66 -0.54
N ARG A 32 3.56 5.49 -1.53
CA ARG A 32 2.51 6.48 -1.83
C ARG A 32 1.54 6.68 -0.67
N LEU A 33 1.21 5.61 0.05
CA LEU A 33 0.38 5.68 1.25
C LEU A 33 1.08 6.45 2.35
N GLN A 34 2.38 6.22 2.57
CA GLN A 34 3.18 6.94 3.55
C GLN A 34 3.33 8.44 3.20
N GLU A 35 3.46 8.78 1.92
CA GLU A 35 3.47 10.18 1.46
C GLU A 35 2.12 10.88 1.70
N ALA A 36 1.01 10.15 1.61
CA ALA A 36 -0.32 10.68 1.85
C ALA A 36 -0.70 10.75 3.34
N ASP A 37 -0.25 9.78 4.14
CA ASP A 37 -0.50 9.69 5.58
C ASP A 37 0.74 9.12 6.32
N PRO A 38 1.42 9.93 7.16
CA PRO A 38 2.55 9.48 7.97
C PRO A 38 2.24 8.30 8.91
N ASN A 39 0.97 8.10 9.31
CA ASN A 39 0.56 6.99 10.17
C ASN A 39 0.45 5.66 9.41
N ALA A 40 0.48 5.68 8.07
CA ALA A 40 0.39 4.49 7.24
C ALA A 40 1.66 3.61 7.28
N GLN A 41 2.74 4.05 7.95
CA GLN A 41 3.98 3.28 8.10
C GLN A 41 3.78 1.90 8.73
N GLY A 42 2.77 1.76 9.60
CA GLY A 42 2.43 0.49 10.24
C GLY A 42 1.66 -0.50 9.37
N LEU A 43 1.20 -0.11 8.16
CA LEU A 43 0.36 -0.98 7.33
C LEU A 43 1.06 -2.26 6.85
N ASN A 44 2.39 -2.22 6.75
CA ASN A 44 3.20 -3.38 6.37
C ASN A 44 3.92 -4.01 7.57
N GLN A 45 3.52 -3.64 8.78
CA GLN A 45 4.04 -4.22 10.01
C GLN A 45 2.92 -5.03 10.65
N CYS A 46 3.13 -6.33 10.77
CA CYS A 46 2.33 -7.14 11.67
C CYS A 46 2.91 -6.97 13.07
N ASP A 47 2.41 -5.99 13.83
CA ASP A 47 2.72 -5.98 15.25
C ASP A 47 1.98 -7.14 15.92
N LEU A 48 2.74 -8.16 16.31
CA LEU A 48 2.33 -9.18 17.28
C LEU A 48 2.21 -8.50 18.65
N ILE A 49 1.33 -7.50 18.78
CA ILE A 49 0.86 -7.10 20.10
C ILE A 49 -0.07 -8.24 20.51
N ASP A 50 0.52 -9.27 21.10
CA ASP A 50 -0.15 -10.15 22.05
C ASP A 50 -0.74 -9.20 23.10
N ARG A 51 -1.98 -8.76 22.88
CA ARG A 51 -2.73 -8.07 23.91
C ARG A 51 -2.96 -9.16 24.95
N PRO A 52 -2.30 -9.15 26.13
CA PRO A 52 -2.74 -10.03 27.18
C PRO A 52 -4.20 -9.70 27.40
N GLN A 53 -5.07 -10.69 27.20
CA GLN A 53 -6.47 -10.58 27.57
C GLN A 53 -6.50 -10.14 29.03
N GLN A 54 -6.77 -8.85 29.25
CA GLN A 54 -7.10 -8.35 30.57
C GLN A 54 -8.51 -8.89 30.87
N LYS A 55 -8.58 -10.08 31.48
CA LYS A 55 -9.20 -10.30 32.80
C LYS A 55 -9.20 -11.78 33.17
#